data_AF-A0A7S0RW24-F1
#
_entry.id   AF-A0A7S0RW24-F1
#
_cell.length_a   1.000
_cell.length_b   1.000
_cell.length_c   1.000
_cell.angle_alpha   90.00
_cell.angle_beta   90.00
_cell.angle_gamma   90.00
#
_symmetry.space_group_name_H-M   'P 1'
#
loop_
_entity.id
_entity.type
_entity.pdbx_description
1 polymer ?
#
loop_
_entity_poly.entity_id
_entity_poly.type
_entity_poly.pdbx_seq_one_letter_code
_entity_poly.pdbx_strand_id
1 'polypeptide(L)'
;CGELAAYEAEHGDCNVPNDYAPNPALGEWVSRQRALNNKDTLDPERKRRLDELGMVWDLQAATNAEQWEQRCGELAAYEAEHGDCNVPNDYAPNPALGEWVSRQRALNNK
;
A
#
# COMPACT_ATOMS: atom_id res chain seq x y z
N CYS A 1 2.56 -25.10 1.69
CA CYS A 1 1.95 -23.97 0.94
C CYS A 1 0.45 -23.80 1.22
N GLY A 2 -0.07 -24.24 2.38
CA GLY A 2 -1.50 -24.09 2.69
C GLY A 2 -1.85 -22.80 3.44
N GLU A 3 -0.92 -22.27 4.24
CA GLU A 3 -1.22 -21.16 5.16
C GLU A 3 -1.30 -19.79 4.45
N LEU A 4 -0.44 -19.54 3.46
CA LEU A 4 -0.51 -18.30 2.68
C LEU A 4 -1.76 -18.27 1.78
N ALA A 5 -2.13 -19.41 1.20
CA ALA A 5 -3.34 -19.53 0.39
C ALA A 5 -4.62 -19.39 1.24
N ALA A 6 -4.60 -19.82 2.50
CA ALA A 6 -5.69 -19.57 3.43
C ALA A 6 -5.82 -18.08 3.78
N TYR A 7 -4.68 -17.39 3.98
CA TYR A 7 -4.65 -15.94 4.21
C TYR A 7 -5.14 -15.16 2.97
N GLU A 8 -4.72 -15.55 1.76
CA GLU A 8 -5.22 -14.98 0.50
C GLU A 8 -6.73 -15.13 0.36
N ALA A 9 -7.28 -16.29 0.71
CA ALA A 9 -8.72 -16.53 0.65
C ALA A 9 -9.52 -15.67 1.65
N GLU A 10 -8.92 -15.30 2.79
CA GLU A 10 -9.57 -14.50 3.84
C GLU A 10 -9.42 -12.99 3.63
N HIS A 11 -8.25 -12.55 3.18
CA HIS A 11 -7.91 -11.13 3.06
C HIS A 11 -7.87 -10.62 1.62
N GLY A 12 -7.93 -11.51 0.63
CA GLY A 12 -7.84 -11.16 -0.79
C GLY A 12 -6.43 -10.76 -1.24
N ASP A 13 -5.45 -10.83 -0.35
CA ASP A 13 -4.05 -10.53 -0.61
C ASP A 13 -3.11 -11.47 0.18
N CYS A 14 -1.83 -11.49 -0.20
CA CYS A 14 -0.77 -12.22 0.52
C CYS A 14 0.04 -11.29 1.45
N ASN A 15 -0.54 -10.18 1.90
CA ASN A 15 0.16 -9.12 2.64
C ASN A 15 0.10 -9.34 4.14
N VAL A 16 0.65 -10.47 4.59
CA VAL A 16 0.70 -10.82 6.01
C VAL A 16 1.55 -9.78 6.78
N PRO A 17 0.99 -9.09 7.78
CA PRO A 17 1.74 -8.21 8.66
C PRO A 17 2.80 -8.99 9.44
N ASN A 18 3.91 -8.33 9.78
CA ASN A 18 4.96 -8.97 10.56
C ASN A 18 4.49 -9.38 11.97
N ASP A 19 3.49 -8.68 12.50
CA ASP A 19 2.83 -8.90 13.79
C ASP A 19 1.49 -9.64 13.66
N TYR A 20 1.31 -10.41 12.58
CA TYR A 20 0.07 -11.17 12.34
C TYR A 20 -0.22 -12.14 13.50
N ALA A 21 -1.06 -11.69 14.44
CA ALA A 21 -1.36 -12.39 15.68
C ALA A 21 -1.94 -13.81 15.50
N PRO A 22 -2.77 -14.10 14.48
CA PRO A 22 -3.27 -15.46 14.25
C PRO A 22 -2.17 -16.45 13.85
N ASN A 23 -1.11 -16.00 13.16
CA ASN A 23 0.05 -16.82 12.82
C ASN A 23 1.34 -15.99 12.73
N PRO A 24 2.01 -15.73 13.87
CA PRO A 24 3.23 -14.93 13.90
C PRO A 24 4.37 -15.52 13.06
N ALA A 25 4.42 -16.86 12.95
CA ALA A 25 5.42 -17.55 12.14
C ALA A 25 5.25 -17.27 10.63
N LEU A 26 4.00 -17.08 10.18
CA LEU A 26 3.72 -16.69 8.80
C LEU A 26 4.18 -15.27 8.50
N GLY A 27 3.94 -14.33 9.42
CA GLY A 27 4.42 -12.95 9.32
C GLY A 27 5.95 -12.87 9.24
N GLU A 28 6.65 -13.61 10.11
CA GLU A 28 8.11 -13.69 10.08
C GLU A 28 8.64 -14.31 8.77
N TRP A 29 7.98 -15.39 8.30
CA TRP A 29 8.37 -16.06 7.06
C TRP A 29 8.23 -15.14 5.84
N VAL A 30 7.12 -14.40 5.74
CA VAL A 30 6.86 -13.39 4.70
C VAL A 30 7.91 -12.27 4.74
N SER A 31 8.17 -11.72 5.92
CA SER A 31 9.23 -10.71 6.13
C SER A 31 10.60 -11.22 5.67
N ARG A 32 10.92 -12.49 5.95
CA ARG A 32 12.16 -13.12 5.50
C ARG A 32 12.22 -13.28 3.99
N GLN A 33 11.12 -13.66 3.32
CA GLN A 33 11.10 -13.75 1.85
C GLN A 33 11.34 -12.38 1.21
N ARG A 34 10.71 -11.31 1.73
CA ARG A 34 10.93 -9.94 1.26
C ARG A 34 12.38 -9.50 1.45
N ALA A 35 12.97 -9.79 2.61
CA ALA A 35 14.37 -9.47 2.88
C ALA A 35 15.34 -10.21 1.94
N LEU A 36 15.03 -11.46 1.55
CA LEU A 36 15.83 -12.21 0.58
C LEU A 36 15.68 -11.66 -0.85
N ASN A 37 14.47 -11.26 -1.24
CA ASN A 37 14.23 -10.64 -2.55
C ASN A 37 14.91 -9.27 -2.65
N ASN A 38 14.88 -8.44 -1.60
CA ASN A 38 15.60 -7.16 -1.56
C ASN A 38 17.13 -7.32 -1.62
N LYS A 39 17.64 -8.51 -1.30
CA LYS A 39 19.07 -8.85 -1.42
C LYS A 39 19.41 -9.57 -2.73
N ASP A 40 18.43 -9.75 -3.63
CA ASP A 40 18.58 -10.54 -4.86
C ASP A 40 19.09 -11.97 -4.62
N THR A 41 18.82 -12.53 -3.43
CA THR A 41 19.25 -13.89 -3.01
C THR A 41 18.09 -14.88 -2.92
N LEU A 42 16.88 -14.43 -3.24
CA LEU A 42 15.72 -15.30 -3.27
C LEU A 42 15.80 -16.22 -4.48
N ASP A 43 15.55 -17.50 -4.25
CA ASP A 43 15.45 -18.51 -5.32
C ASP A 43 14.40 -18.07 -6.37
N PRO A 44 14.75 -18.01 -7.67
CA PRO A 44 13.84 -17.54 -8.71
C PRO A 44 12.54 -18.35 -8.84
N GLU A 45 12.57 -19.65 -8.58
CA GLU A 45 11.38 -20.50 -8.62
C GLU A 45 10.49 -20.23 -7.40
N ARG A 46 11.08 -19.94 -6.23
CA ARG A 46 10.31 -19.47 -5.07
C ARG A 46 9.68 -18.11 -5.31
N LYS A 47 10.43 -17.19 -5.92
CA LYS A 47 9.92 -15.86 -6.30
C LYS A 47 8.73 -16.00 -7.25
N ARG A 48 8.88 -16.78 -8.32
CA ARG A 48 7.81 -17.02 -9.30
C ARG A 48 6.52 -17.55 -8.67
N ARG A 49 6.63 -18.52 -7.75
CA ARG A 49 5.46 -19.05 -7.03
C ARG A 49 4.79 -18.02 -6.13
N LEU A 50 5.57 -17.11 -5.53
CA LEU A 50 5.03 -16.04 -4.70
C LEU A 50 4.41 -14.94 -5.57
N ASP A 51 4.98 -14.65 -6.74
CA ASP A 51 4.41 -13.75 -7.75
C ASP A 51 3.07 -14.29 -8.28
N GLU A 52 2.99 -15.59 -8.56
CA GLU A 52 1.74 -16.27 -8.98
C GLU A 52 0.64 -16.21 -7.91
N LEU A 53 1.02 -16.09 -6.63
CA LEU A 53 0.11 -15.88 -5.49
C LEU A 53 -0.18 -14.40 -5.22
N GLY A 54 0.26 -13.49 -6.08
CA GLY A 54 0.02 -12.05 -5.93
C GLY A 54 0.79 -11.40 -4.78
N MET A 55 1.94 -11.97 -4.38
CA MET A 55 2.73 -11.43 -3.28
C MET A 55 3.28 -10.03 -3.60
N VAL A 56 2.90 -9.05 -2.79
CA VAL A 56 3.49 -7.70 -2.87
C VAL A 56 4.84 -7.69 -2.15
N TRP A 57 5.89 -7.39 -2.90
CA TRP A 57 7.26 -7.30 -2.40
C TRP A 57 7.54 -6.00 -1.65
N ASP A 58 6.98 -4.90 -2.12
CA ASP A 58 7.09 -3.58 -1.51
C ASP A 58 5.71 -3.10 -1.03
N LEU A 59 5.40 -3.45 0.22
CA LEU A 59 4.17 -2.98 0.88
C LEU A 59 4.11 -1.47 1.00
N GLN A 60 5.25 -0.80 1.17
CA GLN A 60 5.26 0.64 1.31
C GLN A 60 4.87 1.30 -0.02
N ALA A 61 5.40 0.79 -1.14
CA ALA A 61 5.01 1.28 -2.46
C ALA A 61 3.53 0.99 -2.77
N ALA A 62 3.02 -0.21 -2.44
CA ALA A 62 1.63 -0.56 -2.67
C ALA A 62 0.67 0.30 -1.81
N THR A 63 0.94 0.41 -0.51
CA THR A 63 0.14 1.26 0.39
C THR A 63 0.23 2.74 0.01
N ASN A 64 1.38 3.21 -0.49
CA ASN A 64 1.51 4.57 -1.01
C ASN A 64 0.67 4.78 -2.28
N ALA A 65 0.61 3.78 -3.17
CA ALA A 65 -0.20 3.85 -4.39
C ALA A 65 -1.70 3.87 -4.05
N GLU A 66 -2.15 3.02 -3.12
CA GLU A 66 -3.53 3.02 -2.63
C GLU A 66 -3.89 4.35 -1.97
N GLN A 67 -3.01 4.88 -1.11
CA GLN A 67 -3.20 6.20 -0.51
C GLN A 67 -3.22 7.30 -1.56
N TRP A 68 -2.37 7.21 -2.59
CA TRP A 68 -2.37 8.16 -3.71
C TRP A 68 -3.70 8.14 -4.46
N GLU A 69 -4.18 6.97 -4.85
CA GLU A 69 -5.47 6.81 -5.53
C GLU A 69 -6.63 7.30 -4.68
N GLN A 70 -6.63 6.99 -3.38
CA GLN A 70 -7.62 7.49 -2.44
C GLN A 70 -7.60 9.02 -2.40
N ARG A 71 -6.44 9.66 -2.26
CA ARG A 71 -6.32 11.12 -2.22
C ARG A 71 -6.73 11.77 -3.53
N CYS A 72 -6.40 11.15 -4.67
CA CYS A 72 -6.89 11.58 -5.97
C CYS A 72 -8.42 11.49 -6.07
N GLY A 73 -9.03 10.43 -5.56
CA GLY A 73 -10.48 10.27 -5.51
C GLY A 73 -11.16 11.32 -4.62
N GLU A 74 -10.58 11.58 -3.44
CA GLU A 74 -11.04 12.65 -2.54
C GLU A 74 -10.95 14.04 -3.18
N LEU A 75 -9.88 14.31 -3.95
CA LEU A 75 -9.72 15.55 -4.69
C LEU A 75 -10.75 15.67 -5.83
N ALA A 76 -11.02 14.58 -6.56
CA ALA A 76 -12.04 14.57 -7.61
C ALA A 76 -13.44 14.82 -7.06
N ALA A 77 -13.74 14.28 -5.87
CA ALA A 77 -15.01 14.57 -5.17
C ALA A 77 -15.09 16.05 -4.76
N TYR A 78 -14.00 16.63 -4.26
CA TYR A 78 -13.93 18.06 -3.95
C TYR A 78 -14.15 18.93 -5.18
N GLU A 79 -13.51 18.60 -6.31
CA GLU A 79 -13.69 19.30 -7.59
C GLU A 79 -15.13 19.24 -8.08
N ALA A 80 -15.79 18.08 -7.93
CA ALA A 80 -17.19 17.93 -8.31
C ALA A 80 -18.14 18.81 -7.46
N GLU A 81 -17.82 19.06 -6.20
CA GLU A 81 -18.63 19.87 -5.28
C GLU A 81 -18.33 21.38 -5.40
N HIS A 82 -17.05 21.75 -5.54
CA HIS A 82 -16.60 23.15 -5.47
C HIS A 82 -16.25 23.75 -6.85
N GLY A 83 -16.09 22.92 -7.88
CA GLY A 83 -15.73 23.32 -9.24
C GLY A 83 -14.25 23.66 -9.44
N ASP A 84 -13.41 23.42 -8.42
CA ASP A 84 -11.95 23.60 -8.51
C ASP A 84 -11.19 22.61 -7.61
N CYS A 85 -9.86 22.56 -7.79
CA CYS A 85 -8.95 21.75 -6.96
C CYS A 85 -8.22 22.60 -5.90
N ASN A 86 -8.77 23.76 -5.53
CA ASN A 86 -8.18 24.69 -4.58
C ASN A 86 -8.55 24.34 -3.14
N VAL A 87 -8.25 23.12 -2.72
CA VAL A 87 -8.50 22.66 -1.34
C VAL A 87 -7.72 23.54 -0.34
N PRO A 88 -8.40 24.18 0.63
CA PRO A 88 -7.76 24.90 1.71
C PRO A 88 -6.94 23.96 2.61
N ASN A 89 -5.84 24.45 3.18
CA ASN A 89 -5.02 23.63 4.08
C ASN A 89 -5.77 23.24 5.37
N ASP A 90 -6.74 24.05 5.78
CA ASP A 90 -7.62 23.88 6.94
C ASP A 90 -9.00 23.34 6.56
N TYR A 91 -9.11 22.60 5.45
CA TYR A 91 -10.37 22.03 4.98
C TYR A 91 -11.00 21.10 6.04
N ALA A 92 -11.93 21.63 6.83
CA ALA A 92 -12.50 20.96 7.99
C ALA A 92 -13.17 19.60 7.69
N PRO A 93 -13.84 19.38 6.54
CA PRO A 93 -14.40 18.08 6.20
C PRO A 93 -13.34 17.00 5.96
N ASN A 94 -12.16 17.38 5.46
CA ASN A 94 -11.05 16.45 5.27
C ASN A 94 -9.69 17.18 5.41
N PRO A 95 -9.20 17.37 6.65
CA PRO A 95 -7.95 18.09 6.89
C PRO A 95 -6.74 17.41 6.24
N ALA A 96 -6.79 16.09 6.12
CA ALA A 96 -5.71 15.31 5.52
C ALA A 96 -5.60 15.52 4.00
N LEU A 97 -6.72 15.77 3.30
CA LEU A 97 -6.71 16.18 1.90
C LEU A 97 -6.07 17.57 1.72
N GLY A 98 -6.41 18.53 2.58
CA GLY A 98 -5.83 19.88 2.55
C GLY A 98 -4.30 19.87 2.72
N GLU A 99 -3.82 19.12 3.71
CA GLU A 99 -2.37 18.94 3.94
C GLU A 99 -1.71 18.23 2.76
N TRP A 100 -2.33 17.18 2.21
CA TRP A 100 -1.79 16.43 1.07
C TRP A 100 -1.69 17.31 -0.18
N VAL A 101 -2.72 18.07 -0.54
CA VAL A 101 -2.71 18.99 -1.69
C VAL A 101 -1.64 20.07 -1.50
N SER A 102 -1.52 20.63 -0.29
CA SER A 102 -0.48 21.60 0.05
C SER A 102 0.93 21.03 -0.16
N ARG A 103 1.16 19.78 0.27
CA ARG A 103 2.41 19.05 0.03
C ARG A 103 2.67 18.82 -1.47
N GLN A 104 1.67 18.42 -2.26
CA GLN A 104 1.84 18.24 -3.71
C GLN A 104 2.22 19.55 -4.42
N ARG A 105 1.61 20.67 -4.02
CA ARG A 105 1.99 22.00 -4.55
C ARG A 105 3.42 22.39 -4.19
N ALA A 106 3.88 22.06 -2.98
CA ALA A 106 5.25 22.32 -2.56
C ALA A 106 6.29 21.45 -3.30
N LEU A 107 5.92 20.22 -3.69
CA LEU A 107 6.77 19.32 -4.47
C LEU A 107 6.90 19.76 -5.93
N ASN A 108 5.84 20.31 -6.53
CA ASN A 108 5.84 20.77 -7.93
C ASN A 108 6.50 22.15 -8.17
N ASN A 109 6.84 22.87 -7.08
CA ASN A 109 7.51 24.17 -7.14
C ASN A 109 9.05 24.07 -6.94
N LYS A 110 9.63 22.87 -7.10
CA LYS A 110 11.08 22.62 -7.07
C LYS A 110 11.58 22.14 -8.43
#